data_AF-A0A843CFK2-F1
#
_entry.id   AF-A0A843CFK2-F1
#
_cell.length_a   1.000
_cell.length_b   1.000
_cell.length_c   1.000
_cell.angle_alpha   90.00
_cell.angle_beta   90.00
_cell.angle_gamma   90.00
#
_symmetry.space_group_name_H-M   'P 1'
#
loop_
_entity.id
_entity.type
_entity.pdbx_description
1 polymer ?
#
loop_
_entity_poly.entity_id
_entity_poly.type
_entity_poly.pdbx_seq_one_letter_code
_entity_poly.pdbx_strand_id
1 'polypeptide(L)'
;MKALPLQELDDVNAIKTEIGGGNILIVRITPLAKKSVDETKLAITELTDHVKSIGGDIARLGEERIVITPPGVRIWRREMAGSEAGIAAIPLQNETLPGTS
;
A
#
# COMPACT_ATOMS: atom_id res chain seq x y z
N MET A 1 -6.10 -17.17 2.70
CA MET A 1 -6.11 -15.71 2.94
C MET A 1 -7.06 -15.42 4.09
N LYS A 2 -6.67 -14.57 5.04
CA LYS A 2 -7.51 -14.19 6.20
C LYS A 2 -7.54 -12.67 6.33
N ALA A 3 -8.66 -12.13 6.79
CA ALA A 3 -8.81 -10.71 7.05
C ALA A 3 -9.11 -10.52 8.54
N LEU A 4 -8.32 -9.70 9.21
CA LEU A 4 -8.42 -9.43 10.64
C LEU A 4 -8.52 -7.91 10.84
N PRO A 5 -9.45 -7.41 11.67
CA PRO A 5 -9.44 -6.01 12.06
C PRO A 5 -8.27 -5.75 13.01
N LEU A 6 -7.65 -4.57 12.95
CA LEU A 6 -6.69 -4.11 13.96
C LEU A 6 -7.51 -3.30 14.97
N GLN A 7 -7.93 -3.93 16.06
CA GLN A 7 -8.69 -3.30 17.14
C GLN A 7 -7.87 -3.17 18.42
N GLU A 8 -6.94 -4.11 18.62
CA GLU A 8 -6.21 -4.31 19.86
C GLU A 8 -4.74 -4.67 19.59
N LEU A 9 -3.90 -4.59 20.63
CA LEU A 9 -2.49 -5.01 20.53
C LEU A 9 -2.35 -6.52 20.24
N ASP A 10 -3.34 -7.32 20.64
CA ASP A 10 -3.35 -8.77 20.40
C ASP A 10 -3.38 -9.10 18.90
N ASP A 11 -4.11 -8.29 18.12
CA ASP A 11 -4.16 -8.43 16.65
C ASP A 11 -2.76 -8.30 16.05
N VAL A 12 -1.91 -7.40 16.58
CA VAL A 12 -0.52 -7.21 16.11
C VAL A 12 0.29 -8.48 16.32
N ASN A 13 0.17 -9.12 17.49
CA ASN A 13 0.86 -10.36 17.80
C ASN A 13 0.34 -11.51 16.95
N ALA A 14 -0.98 -11.64 16.81
CA ALA A 14 -1.61 -12.64 15.96
C ALA A 14 -1.13 -12.50 14.50
N ILE A 15 -1.06 -11.27 13.98
CA ILE A 15 -0.55 -11.00 12.64
C ILE A 15 0.90 -11.49 12.51
N LYS A 16 1.80 -11.16 13.45
CA LYS A 16 3.19 -11.63 13.43
C LYS A 16 3.27 -13.17 13.33
N THR A 17 2.47 -13.88 14.14
CA THR A 17 2.40 -15.35 14.10
C THR A 17 1.86 -15.89 12.77
N GLU A 18 0.77 -15.31 12.26
CA GLU A 18 0.12 -15.77 11.03
C GLU A 18 1.01 -15.58 9.80
N ILE A 19 1.81 -14.50 9.74
CA ILE A 19 2.77 -14.27 8.64
C ILE A 19 3.87 -15.32 8.64
N GLY A 20 4.38 -15.69 9.83
CA GLY A 20 5.34 -16.78 9.99
C GLY A 20 4.79 -18.13 9.51
N GLY A 21 3.47 -18.33 9.60
CA GLY A 21 2.77 -19.50 9.06
C GLY A 21 2.54 -19.49 7.56
N GLY A 22 2.94 -18.43 6.83
CA GLY A 22 2.74 -18.34 5.39
C GLY A 22 1.36 -17.83 4.97
N ASN A 23 0.63 -17.14 5.85
CA ASN A 23 -0.70 -16.63 5.55
C ASN A 23 -0.68 -15.16 5.07
N ILE A 24 -1.47 -14.88 4.02
CA ILE A 24 -1.74 -13.50 3.56
C ILE A 24 -2.82 -12.88 4.44
N LEU A 25 -2.53 -11.69 4.97
CA LEU A 25 -3.37 -10.98 5.94
C LEU A 25 -3.81 -9.62 5.42
N ILE A 26 -5.11 -9.34 5.53
CA ILE A 26 -5.68 -8.02 5.26
C ILE A 26 -6.08 -7.41 6.60
N VAL A 27 -5.45 -6.29 6.94
CA VAL A 27 -5.57 -5.65 8.25
C VAL A 27 -6.28 -4.30 8.12
N ARG A 28 -7.33 -4.09 8.93
CA ARG A 28 -8.08 -2.82 8.95
C ARG A 28 -7.58 -1.95 10.09
N ILE A 29 -7.01 -0.78 9.79
CA ILE A 29 -6.48 0.14 10.80
C ILE A 29 -7.53 1.11 11.35
N THR A 30 -8.71 1.22 10.73
CA THR A 30 -9.84 2.07 11.17
C THR A 30 -10.17 1.97 12.67
N PRO A 31 -10.31 0.77 13.28
CA PRO A 31 -10.74 0.65 14.66
C PRO A 31 -9.65 1.10 15.64
N LEU A 32 -8.40 0.72 15.40
CA LEU A 32 -7.27 1.16 16.22
C LEU A 32 -6.99 2.66 16.05
N ALA A 33 -7.08 3.18 14.83
CA ALA A 33 -6.87 4.61 14.56
C ALA A 33 -7.92 5.51 15.24
N LYS A 34 -9.16 5.01 15.37
CA LYS A 34 -10.22 5.68 16.14
C LYS A 34 -9.96 5.69 17.64
N LYS A 35 -9.25 4.69 18.18
CA LYS A 35 -8.82 4.66 19.58
C LYS A 35 -7.58 5.55 19.79
N SER A 36 -6.51 5.23 19.08
CA SER A 36 -5.18 5.83 19.21
C SER A 36 -4.44 5.79 17.87
N VAL A 37 -4.16 6.96 17.32
CA VAL A 37 -3.35 7.09 16.09
C VAL A 37 -1.89 6.69 16.37
N ASP A 38 -1.37 7.01 17.56
CA ASP A 38 0.01 6.67 17.95
C ASP A 38 0.23 5.16 18.06
N GLU A 39 -0.66 4.43 18.74
CA GLU A 39 -0.61 2.96 18.81
C GLU A 39 -0.71 2.33 17.42
N THR A 40 -1.53 2.90 16.55
CA THR A 40 -1.67 2.43 15.16
C THR A 40 -0.37 2.57 14.38
N LYS A 41 0.30 3.73 14.47
CA LYS A 41 1.59 3.94 13.81
C LYS A 41 2.67 3.00 14.36
N LEU A 42 2.71 2.82 15.67
CA LEU A 42 3.65 1.92 16.32
C LEU A 42 3.44 0.48 15.84
N ALA A 43 2.20 0.00 15.85
CA ALA A 43 1.81 -1.33 15.39
C ALA A 43 2.19 -1.57 13.92
N ILE A 44 1.89 -0.63 13.03
CA ILE A 44 2.26 -0.73 11.61
C ILE A 44 3.79 -0.78 11.45
N THR A 45 4.53 0.04 12.20
CA THR A 45 5.99 0.11 12.12
C THR A 45 6.62 -1.21 12.58
N GLU A 46 6.20 -1.71 13.74
CA GLU A 46 6.57 -3.02 14.27
C GLU A 46 6.27 -4.16 13.30
N LEU A 47 5.08 -4.18 12.70
CA LEU A 47 4.68 -5.17 11.70
C LEU A 47 5.53 -5.06 10.45
N THR A 48 5.79 -3.85 9.97
CA THR A 48 6.61 -3.61 8.78
C THR A 48 8.04 -4.12 8.99
N ASP A 49 8.63 -3.83 10.15
CA ASP A 49 9.99 -4.26 10.47
C ASP A 49 10.07 -5.79 10.56
N HIS A 50 9.11 -6.41 11.25
CA HIS A 50 9.03 -7.86 11.36
C HIS A 50 8.85 -8.54 9.98
N VAL A 51 7.92 -8.04 9.15
CA VAL A 51 7.67 -8.56 7.79
C VAL A 51 8.91 -8.42 6.92
N LYS A 52 9.61 -7.28 6.98
CA LYS A 52 10.86 -7.08 6.26
C LYS A 52 11.96 -8.03 6.75
N SER A 53 12.05 -8.23 8.07
CA SER A 53 13.04 -9.12 8.69
C SER A 53 12.92 -10.56 8.19
N ILE A 54 11.69 -11.06 8.05
CA ILE A 54 11.43 -12.41 7.52
C ILE A 54 11.44 -12.49 5.97
N GLY A 55 11.58 -11.35 5.27
CA GLY A 55 11.58 -11.30 3.80
C GLY A 55 10.19 -11.34 3.15
N GLY A 56 9.15 -10.95 3.87
CA GLY A 56 7.80 -10.73 3.34
C GLY A 56 7.61 -9.34 2.74
N ASP A 57 6.39 -9.04 2.28
CA ASP A 57 6.03 -7.76 1.66
C ASP A 57 4.78 -7.17 2.32
N ILE A 58 4.74 -5.84 2.47
CA ILE A 58 3.63 -5.10 3.08
C ILE A 58 3.27 -3.91 2.22
N ALA A 59 1.97 -3.74 1.95
CA ALA A 59 1.47 -2.63 1.16
C ALA A 59 0.20 -2.04 1.77
N ARG A 60 0.00 -0.74 1.55
CA ARG A 60 -1.24 -0.08 1.91
C ARG A 60 -2.30 -0.31 0.83
N LEU A 61 -3.48 -0.77 1.24
CA LEU A 61 -4.65 -0.98 0.40
C LEU A 61 -5.65 0.15 0.65
N GLY A 62 -5.55 1.21 -0.15
CA GLY A 62 -6.40 2.40 -0.01
C GLY A 62 -6.01 3.29 1.18
N GLU A 63 -7.03 3.79 1.87
CA GLU A 63 -6.90 4.80 2.93
C GLU A 63 -6.77 4.16 4.32
N GLU A 64 -7.50 3.07 4.58
CA GLU A 64 -7.67 2.52 5.93
C GLU A 64 -7.28 1.03 6.08
N ARG A 65 -6.72 0.41 5.03
CA ARG A 65 -6.35 -1.01 5.07
C ARG A 65 -4.91 -1.21 4.66
N ILE A 66 -4.29 -2.23 5.22
CA ILE A 66 -2.96 -2.69 4.84
C ILE A 66 -3.04 -4.19 4.51
N VAL A 67 -2.21 -4.61 3.58
CA VAL A 67 -2.04 -5.99 3.14
C VAL A 67 -0.64 -6.41 3.52
N ILE A 68 -0.54 -7.57 4.17
CA ILE A 68 0.70 -8.15 4.60
C ILE A 68 0.81 -9.53 3.98
N THR A 69 1.99 -9.82 3.46
CA THR A 69 2.28 -11.06 2.76
C THR A 69 3.53 -11.74 3.34
N PRO A 70 3.52 -13.08 3.42
CA PRO A 70 4.65 -13.86 3.91
C PRO A 70 5.82 -13.87 2.92
N PRO A 71 7.01 -14.36 3.33
CA PRO A 71 8.13 -14.53 2.42
C PRO A 71 7.78 -15.38 1.20
N GLY A 72 8.23 -14.92 0.03
CA GLY A 72 7.98 -15.59 -1.25
C GLY A 72 6.74 -15.08 -2.01
N VAL A 73 5.91 -14.25 -1.39
CA VAL A 73 4.80 -13.55 -2.05
C VAL A 73 5.20 -12.08 -2.25
N ARG A 74 4.98 -11.54 -3.45
CA ARG A 74 5.20 -10.11 -3.74
C ARG A 74 3.88 -9.41 -4.03
N ILE A 75 3.72 -8.21 -3.49
CA ILE A 75 2.57 -7.35 -3.79
C ILE A 75 2.87 -6.62 -5.09
N TRP A 76 2.19 -7.02 -6.17
CA TRP A 76 2.29 -6.31 -7.43
C TRP A 76 1.38 -5.08 -7.41
N ARG A 77 1.98 -3.88 -7.43
CA ARG A 77 1.27 -2.63 -7.60
C ARG A 77 1.24 -2.29 -9.08
N ARG A 78 0.10 -2.47 -9.75
CA ARG A 78 -0.13 -1.81 -11.04
C ARG A 78 -0.12 -0.31 -10.74
N GLU A 79 0.79 0.44 -11.34
CA GLU A 79 0.61 1.89 -11.46
C GLU A 79 -0.68 2.14 -12.24
N MET A 80 -1.80 2.17 -11.53
CA MET A 80 -2.85 3.13 -11.83
C MET A 80 -2.43 4.42 -11.11
N ALA A 81 -1.21 4.89 -11.38
CA ALA A 81 -0.84 6.25 -11.08
C ALA A 81 -1.86 7.11 -11.83
N GLY A 82 -2.54 7.99 -11.10
CA GLY A 82 -3.48 8.94 -11.67
C GLY A 82 -2.84 9.61 -12.88
N SER A 83 -3.25 9.19 -14.07
CA SER A 83 -2.92 9.84 -15.32
C SER A 83 -4.04 10.85 -15.60
N GLU A 84 -4.15 11.86 -14.74
CA GLU A 84 -4.81 13.14 -15.06
C GLU A 84 -3.75 14.24 -15.20
N ALA A 85 -2.60 13.90 -15.80
CA ALA A 85 -1.58 14.85 -16.24
C ALA A 85 -1.27 14.64 -17.73
N GLY A 86 -2.34 14.45 -18.53
CA GLY A 86 -2.25 14.10 -19.94
C GLY A 86 -3.37 14.70 -20.79
N ILE A 87 -3.90 15.88 -20.44
CA ILE A 87 -4.44 16.75 -21.50
C ILE A 87 -3.25 17.43 -22.17
N ALA A 88 -2.49 16.64 -22.93
CA ALA A 88 -1.48 17.18 -23.83
C ALA A 88 -2.18 18.17 -24.77
N ALA A 89 -1.72 19.41 -24.72
CA ALA A 89 -2.22 20.54 -25.48
C ALA A 89 -2.49 20.16 -26.95
N ILE A 90 -3.62 20.65 -27.49
CA ILE A 90 -3.86 20.66 -28.93
C ILE A 90 -2.68 21.41 -29.57
N PRO A 91 -1.88 20.79 -30.47
CA PRO A 91 -0.90 21.55 -31.21
C PRO A 91 -1.65 22.49 -32.16
N LEU A 92 -1.61 23.78 -31.86
CA LEU A 92 -1.95 24.84 -32.80
C LEU A 92 -0.95 24.73 -33.96
N GLN A 93 -1.39 24.25 -35.11
CA GLN A 93 -0.57 24.21 -36.32
C GLN A 93 -0.25 25.65 -36.74
N ASN A 94 0.91 26.15 -36.32
CA ASN A 94 1.49 27.37 -36.84
C ASN A 94 2.62 27.01 -37.82
N GLU A 95 2.23 26.54 -39.01
CA GLU A 95 3.14 26.54 -40.16
C GLU A 95 3.09 27.92 -40.81
N THR A 96 3.93 28.82 -40.30
CA THR A 96 4.37 29.99 -41.07
C THR A 96 5.53 29.57 -41.97
N LEU A 97 5.28 29.63 -43.29
CA LEU A 97 6.13 30.04 -44.44
C LEU A 97 7.62 30.32 -44.11
N PRO A 98 8.61 29.95 -44.97
CA PRO A 98 8.86 30.71 -46.21
C PRO A 98 9.63 29.98 -47.34
N GLY A 99 9.68 30.59 -48.54
CA GLY A 99 10.64 30.24 -49.61
C GLY A 99 10.09 30.57 -51.01
N THR A 100 10.21 31.81 -51.47
CA THR A 100 11.22 32.22 -52.47
C THR A 100 11.17 31.44 -53.79
N SER A 101 10.48 32.00 -54.78
CA SER A 101 10.96 32.23 -56.15
C SER A 101 10.06 33.26 -56.83
#